data_AF-A0A7K9UF77-F1
#
_entry.id   AF-A0A7K9UF77-F1
#
_cell.length_a   1.000
_cell.length_b   1.000
_cell.length_c   1.000
_cell.angle_alpha   90.00
_cell.angle_beta   90.00
_cell.angle_gamma   90.00
#
_symmetry.space_group_name_H-M   'P 1'
#
loop_
_entity.id
_entity.type
_entity.pdbx_description
1 polymer ?
#
loop_
_entity_poly.entity_id
_entity_poly.type
_entity_poly.pdbx_seq_one_letter_code
_entity_poly.pdbx_strand_id
1 'polypeptide(L)'
;QVAVDMEFAKNMYELHKKVSPSEIILGWYATGHDITEHSVLIHEYYSREAHNPIHLTVDTSLQNSRMSIKAYVSAPMGVPGKTMGVMFTPLTVKYVYYDTERIGVDLIMKTCFSPNRVIGLSSDLQQVGSASARIQDTLTMVLQYAEDVLSGKVAADNTVGRFLMDLINQVPKISPEDFETMLNSNINDLLMVTYLANLTQSQIALNEKLLSL
;
A
#
# COMPACT_ATOMS: atom_id res chain seq x y z
N GLN A 1 -8.82 -26.38 -26.00
CA GLN A 1 -7.42 -26.20 -26.42
C GLN A 1 -6.98 -24.85 -25.87
N VAL A 2 -6.02 -24.81 -24.96
CA VAL A 2 -5.51 -23.54 -24.42
C VAL A 2 -4.33 -23.15 -25.29
N ALA A 3 -4.48 -22.05 -26.04
CA ALA A 3 -3.44 -21.49 -26.88
C ALA A 3 -2.98 -20.17 -26.27
N VAL A 4 -1.69 -20.06 -25.98
CA VAL A 4 -1.06 -18.82 -25.56
C VAL A 4 -0.56 -18.11 -26.81
N ASP A 5 -0.96 -16.85 -27.01
CA ASP A 5 -0.46 -16.04 -28.11
C ASP A 5 0.98 -15.59 -27.83
N MET A 6 1.92 -16.26 -28.50
CA MET A 6 3.35 -16.07 -28.33
C MET A 6 3.83 -14.75 -28.94
N GLU A 7 3.21 -14.31 -30.04
CA GLU A 7 3.58 -13.06 -30.70
C GLU A 7 3.18 -11.88 -29.84
N PHE A 8 1.97 -11.94 -29.24
CA PHE A 8 1.53 -10.93 -28.29
C PHE A 8 2.45 -10.83 -27.08
N ALA A 9 2.81 -11.96 -26.45
CA ALA A 9 3.68 -11.95 -25.27
C ALA A 9 5.08 -11.36 -25.57
N LYS A 10 5.66 -11.68 -26.73
CA LYS A 10 6.94 -11.12 -27.18
C LYS A 10 6.86 -9.62 -27.45
N ASN A 11 5.83 -9.19 -28.19
CA ASN A 11 5.60 -7.77 -28.49
C ASN A 11 5.43 -6.96 -27.18
N MET A 12 4.66 -7.48 -26.23
CA MET A 12 4.45 -6.82 -24.94
C MET A 12 5.74 -6.74 -24.13
N TYR A 13 6.53 -7.82 -24.10
CA TYR A 13 7.83 -7.81 -23.43
C TYR A 13 8.80 -6.79 -24.03
N GLU A 14 8.86 -6.65 -25.36
CA GLU A 14 9.68 -5.62 -26.00
C GLU A 14 9.24 -4.19 -25.64
N LEU A 15 7.93 -3.95 -25.54
CA LEU A 15 7.39 -2.66 -25.09
C LEU A 15 7.75 -2.38 -23.63
N HIS A 16 7.61 -3.36 -22.73
CA HIS A 16 8.02 -3.24 -21.34
C HIS A 16 9.51 -2.94 -21.21
N LYS A 17 10.35 -3.64 -21.97
CA LYS A 17 11.80 -3.42 -21.98
C LYS A 17 12.19 -2.04 -22.50
N LYS A 18 11.38 -1.43 -23.36
CA LYS A 18 11.55 -0.04 -23.81
C LYS A 18 11.22 0.98 -22.73
N VAL A 19 10.24 0.68 -21.86
CA VAL A 19 9.88 1.53 -20.71
C VAL A 19 10.90 1.38 -19.59
N SER A 20 11.21 0.13 -19.22
CA SER A 20 12.16 -0.20 -18.17
C SER A 20 13.05 -1.38 -18.61
N PRO A 21 14.31 -1.12 -18.98
CA PRO A 21 15.24 -2.18 -19.41
C PRO A 21 15.63 -3.17 -18.31
N SER A 22 15.34 -2.83 -17.05
CA SER A 22 15.65 -3.66 -15.87
C SER A 22 14.62 -4.76 -15.60
N GLU A 23 13.47 -4.74 -16.27
CA GLU A 23 12.41 -5.74 -16.10
C GLU A 23 12.81 -7.06 -16.78
N ILE A 24 12.61 -8.17 -16.06
CA ILE A 24 12.84 -9.54 -16.52
C ILE A 24 11.56 -10.36 -16.38
N ILE A 25 11.43 -11.42 -17.18
CA ILE A 25 10.29 -12.33 -17.09
C ILE A 25 10.41 -13.14 -15.79
N LEU A 26 9.47 -12.95 -14.87
CA LEU A 26 9.42 -13.64 -13.58
C LEU A 26 8.45 -14.83 -13.56
N GLY A 27 7.46 -14.85 -14.44
CA GLY A 27 6.42 -15.86 -14.43
C GLY A 27 5.11 -15.38 -15.05
N TRP A 28 4.00 -15.97 -14.62
CA TRP A 28 2.68 -15.76 -15.20
C TRP A 28 1.57 -15.94 -14.16
N TYR A 29 0.40 -15.37 -14.42
CA TYR A 29 -0.76 -15.49 -13.53
C TYR A 29 -1.96 -16.13 -14.23
N ALA A 30 -2.80 -16.79 -13.45
CA ALA A 30 -4.08 -17.34 -13.87
C ALA A 30 -5.19 -16.94 -12.90
N THR A 31 -6.41 -16.88 -13.40
CA THR A 31 -7.62 -16.74 -12.58
C THR A 31 -8.15 -18.12 -12.20
N GLY A 32 -8.42 -18.34 -10.92
CA GLY A 32 -8.91 -19.63 -10.42
C GLY A 32 -8.44 -19.93 -9.00
N HIS A 33 -9.20 -20.80 -8.31
CA HIS A 33 -8.85 -21.24 -6.95
C HIS A 33 -7.78 -22.34 -6.93
N ASP A 34 -7.86 -23.23 -7.91
CA ASP A 34 -7.05 -24.45 -8.04
C ASP A 34 -6.21 -24.46 -9.30
N ILE A 35 -5.14 -25.25 -9.25
CA ILE A 35 -4.27 -25.50 -10.38
C ILE A 35 -4.99 -26.45 -11.33
N THR A 36 -5.15 -26.03 -12.58
CA THR A 36 -5.78 -26.84 -13.62
C THR A 36 -4.71 -27.62 -14.41
N GLU A 37 -5.11 -28.67 -15.11
CA GLU A 37 -4.20 -29.40 -16.02
C GLU A 37 -3.65 -28.49 -17.13
N HIS A 38 -4.41 -27.47 -17.52
CA HIS A 38 -3.97 -26.47 -18.49
C HIS A 38 -2.83 -25.60 -17.96
N SER A 39 -2.72 -25.42 -16.64
CA SER A 39 -1.62 -24.69 -16.04
C SER A 39 -0.27 -25.37 -16.28
N VAL A 40 -0.23 -26.70 -16.37
CA VAL A 40 1.00 -27.45 -16.66
C VAL A 40 1.56 -27.10 -18.04
N LEU A 41 0.69 -27.02 -19.05
CA LEU A 41 1.08 -26.70 -20.42
C LEU A 41 1.64 -25.28 -20.56
N ILE A 42 0.99 -24.30 -19.93
CA ILE A 42 1.46 -22.91 -19.92
C ILE A 42 2.76 -22.80 -19.13
N HIS A 43 2.88 -23.54 -18.04
CA HIS A 43 4.07 -23.51 -17.19
C HIS A 43 5.30 -24.08 -17.87
N GLU A 44 5.16 -25.18 -18.61
CA GLU A 44 6.25 -25.74 -19.43
C GLU A 44 6.75 -24.74 -20.47
N TYR A 45 5.83 -23.96 -21.06
CA TYR A 45 6.18 -22.90 -21.99
C TYR A 45 7.04 -21.81 -21.32
N TYR A 46 6.58 -21.23 -20.21
CA TYR A 46 7.34 -20.20 -19.50
C TYR A 46 8.64 -20.72 -18.88
N SER A 47 8.73 -22.02 -18.60
CA SER A 47 9.97 -22.65 -18.14
C SER A 47 11.06 -22.70 -19.23
N ARG A 48 10.71 -22.52 -20.51
CA ARG A 48 11.68 -22.39 -21.61
C ARG A 48 12.20 -20.96 -21.74
N GLU A 49 11.38 -19.98 -21.40
CA GLU A 49 11.68 -18.55 -21.55
C GLU A 49 12.33 -17.94 -20.29
N ALA A 50 12.02 -18.46 -19.10
CA ALA A 50 12.49 -17.93 -17.82
C ALA A 50 13.04 -19.03 -16.90
N HIS A 51 14.06 -18.68 -16.10
CA HIS A 51 14.57 -19.54 -15.05
C HIS A 51 13.64 -19.48 -13.84
N ASN A 52 13.09 -20.63 -13.44
CA ASN A 52 12.19 -20.79 -12.29
C ASN A 52 10.96 -19.85 -12.34
N PRO A 53 10.07 -20.00 -13.34
CA PRO A 53 8.88 -19.16 -13.45
C PRO A 53 7.96 -19.34 -12.24
N ILE A 54 7.43 -18.21 -11.73
CA ILE A 54 6.45 -18.19 -10.66
C ILE A 54 5.04 -18.22 -11.26
N HIS A 55 4.20 -19.13 -10.78
CA HIS A 55 2.79 -19.21 -11.15
C HIS A 55 1.92 -18.59 -10.06
N LEU A 56 1.19 -17.52 -10.38
CA LEU A 56 0.26 -16.86 -9.48
C LEU A 56 -1.19 -17.25 -9.79
N THR A 57 -1.95 -17.71 -8.81
CA THR A 57 -3.39 -17.94 -8.96
C THR A 57 -4.18 -16.89 -8.18
N VAL A 58 -5.08 -16.20 -8.87
CA VAL A 58 -5.96 -15.19 -8.29
C VAL A 58 -7.38 -15.72 -8.29
N ASP A 59 -7.93 -15.96 -7.10
CA ASP A 59 -9.28 -16.44 -6.92
C ASP A 59 -10.28 -15.28 -6.88
N THR A 60 -11.15 -15.23 -7.90
CA THR A 60 -12.21 -14.24 -8.04
C THR A 60 -13.58 -14.74 -7.56
N SER A 61 -13.68 -15.99 -7.10
CA SER A 61 -14.96 -16.58 -6.68
C SER A 61 -15.50 -16.00 -5.37
N LEU A 62 -14.66 -15.32 -4.59
CA LEU A 62 -14.98 -14.66 -3.31
C LEU A 62 -15.82 -15.53 -2.34
N GLN A 63 -15.74 -16.86 -2.42
CA GLN A 63 -16.59 -17.74 -1.59
C GLN A 63 -16.39 -17.51 -0.08
N ASN A 64 -15.20 -17.07 0.34
CA ASN A 64 -14.86 -16.71 1.72
C ASN A 64 -14.92 -15.20 2.00
N SER A 65 -15.60 -14.41 1.17
CA SER A 65 -15.64 -12.93 1.23
C SER A 65 -14.26 -12.25 1.16
N ARG A 66 -13.22 -12.99 0.75
CA ARG A 66 -11.85 -12.51 0.60
C ARG A 66 -11.29 -13.03 -0.72
N MET A 67 -10.61 -12.16 -1.45
CA MET A 67 -9.79 -12.56 -2.59
C MET A 67 -8.59 -13.34 -2.06
N SER A 68 -8.34 -14.53 -2.64
CA SER A 68 -7.15 -15.32 -2.29
C SER A 68 -6.14 -15.26 -3.42
N ILE A 69 -4.90 -14.91 -3.08
CA ILE A 69 -3.76 -14.91 -3.99
C ILE A 69 -2.78 -15.95 -3.47
N LYS A 70 -2.46 -16.94 -4.30
CA LYS A 70 -1.48 -17.97 -4.00
C LYS A 70 -0.40 -17.94 -5.07
N ALA A 71 0.86 -18.08 -4.66
CA ALA A 71 1.98 -18.22 -5.57
C ALA A 71 2.50 -19.65 -5.51
N TYR A 72 2.99 -20.15 -6.64
CA TYR A 72 3.55 -21.48 -6.76
C TYR A 72 4.84 -21.45 -7.56
N VAL A 73 5.76 -22.35 -7.23
CA VAL A 73 6.93 -22.66 -8.04
C VAL A 73 6.86 -24.13 -8.46
N SER A 74 7.25 -24.44 -9.70
CA SER A 74 7.34 -25.83 -10.15
C SER A 74 8.59 -26.49 -9.61
N ALA A 75 8.41 -27.66 -9.02
CA ALA A 75 9.49 -28.61 -8.77
C ALA A 75 9.27 -29.83 -9.71
N PRO A 76 10.25 -30.19 -10.55
CA PRO A 76 10.16 -31.42 -11.33
C PRO A 76 10.17 -32.60 -10.37
N MET A 77 9.15 -33.45 -10.47
CA MET A 77 9.02 -34.65 -9.64
C MET A 77 8.90 -35.85 -10.57
N GLY A 78 9.94 -36.69 -10.58
CA GLY A 78 9.98 -37.86 -11.45
C GLY A 78 11.02 -38.87 -11.00
N VAL A 79 10.73 -40.15 -11.25
CA VAL A 79 11.70 -41.24 -11.10
C VAL A 79 12.48 -41.35 -12.41
N PRO A 80 13.82 -41.50 -12.39
CA PRO A 80 14.60 -41.73 -13.60
C PRO A 80 14.02 -42.90 -14.42
N GLY A 81 13.56 -42.64 -15.64
CA GLY A 81 13.02 -43.66 -16.56
C GLY A 81 11.49 -43.82 -16.62
N LYS A 82 10.69 -43.00 -15.92
CA LYS A 82 9.22 -42.96 -16.04
C LYS A 82 8.69 -41.53 -16.24
N THR A 83 7.37 -41.38 -16.41
CA THR A 83 6.66 -40.10 -16.58
C THR A 83 7.16 -39.05 -15.58
N MET A 84 7.73 -37.98 -16.11
CA MET A 84 8.10 -36.81 -15.31
C MET A 84 6.85 -35.99 -15.04
N GLY A 85 6.47 -35.85 -13.78
CA GLY A 85 5.42 -34.94 -13.35
C GLY A 85 6.00 -33.59 -12.94
N VAL A 86 5.18 -32.55 -12.98
CA VAL A 86 5.49 -31.27 -12.35
C VAL A 86 4.60 -31.10 -11.14
N MET A 87 5.20 -30.82 -9.98
CA MET A 87 4.46 -30.48 -8.77
C MET A 87 4.61 -28.99 -8.49
N PHE A 88 3.51 -28.34 -8.17
CA PHE A 88 3.50 -26.93 -7.78
C PHE A 88 3.64 -26.83 -6.27
N THR A 89 4.76 -26.27 -5.81
CA THR A 89 5.02 -26.03 -4.39
C THR A 89 4.49 -24.64 -4.04
N PRO A 90 3.58 -24.50 -3.05
CA PRO A 90 3.04 -23.20 -2.67
C PRO A 90 4.10 -22.33 -1.99
N LEU A 91 4.06 -21.04 -2.30
CA LEU A 91 4.91 -20.00 -1.72
C LEU A 91 4.08 -19.01 -0.92
N THR A 92 4.69 -18.43 0.13
CA THR A 92 4.06 -17.36 0.90
C THR A 92 4.14 -16.03 0.14
N VAL A 93 2.98 -15.42 -0.11
CA VAL A 93 2.89 -14.10 -0.76
C VAL A 93 2.85 -13.01 0.32
N LYS A 94 3.64 -11.96 0.12
CA LYS A 94 3.60 -10.74 0.93
C LYS A 94 3.61 -9.54 -0.01
N TYR A 95 2.82 -8.53 0.32
CA TYR A 95 2.86 -7.26 -0.40
C TYR A 95 3.98 -6.40 0.15
N VAL A 96 4.77 -5.83 -0.75
CA VAL A 96 5.79 -4.83 -0.45
C VAL A 96 5.37 -3.58 -1.21
N TYR A 97 5.27 -2.47 -0.50
CA TYR A 97 4.83 -1.20 -1.05
C TYR A 97 5.94 -0.18 -0.90
N TYR A 98 6.02 0.76 -1.85
CA TYR A 98 6.82 1.98 -1.67
C TYR A 98 6.03 3.01 -0.85
N ASP A 99 6.72 3.97 -0.22
CA ASP A 99 6.06 4.98 0.63
C ASP A 99 5.02 5.81 -0.14
N THR A 100 5.33 6.19 -1.38
CA THR A 100 4.41 6.94 -2.25
C THR A 100 3.20 6.10 -2.67
N GLU A 101 3.42 4.82 -2.96
CA GLU A 101 2.35 3.87 -3.29
C GLU A 101 1.43 3.65 -2.09
N ARG A 102 1.99 3.51 -0.89
CA ARG A 102 1.22 3.36 0.35
C ARG A 102 0.27 4.53 0.57
N ILE A 103 0.72 5.76 0.33
CA ILE A 103 -0.12 6.96 0.45
C ILE A 103 -1.26 6.93 -0.58
N GLY A 104 -0.94 6.57 -1.83
CA GLY A 104 -1.95 6.42 -2.89
C GLY A 104 -3.00 5.35 -2.57
N VAL A 105 -2.55 4.19 -2.09
CA VAL A 105 -3.43 3.09 -1.69
C VAL A 105 -4.29 3.46 -0.48
N ASP A 106 -3.76 4.17 0.52
CA ASP A 106 -4.54 4.66 1.67
C ASP A 106 -5.67 5.60 1.21
N LEU A 107 -5.39 6.50 0.27
CA LEU A 107 -6.41 7.37 -0.31
C LEU A 107 -7.48 6.57 -1.07
N ILE A 108 -7.07 5.60 -1.88
CA ILE A 108 -8.02 4.73 -2.62
C ILE A 108 -8.87 3.90 -1.66
N MET A 109 -8.28 3.40 -0.57
CA MET A 109 -8.97 2.60 0.44
C MET A 109 -10.11 3.37 1.11
N LYS A 110 -10.00 4.70 1.25
CA LYS A 110 -11.09 5.55 1.76
C LYS A 110 -12.36 5.47 0.91
N THR A 111 -12.22 5.16 -0.39
CA THR A 111 -13.35 4.99 -1.32
C THR A 111 -14.26 3.84 -0.92
N CYS A 112 -13.73 2.79 -0.30
CA CYS A 112 -14.52 1.64 0.15
C CYS A 112 -15.49 1.99 1.27
N PHE A 113 -15.23 3.06 2.03
CA PHE A 113 -16.10 3.53 3.11
C PHE A 113 -17.16 4.54 2.62
N SER A 114 -17.03 5.04 1.38
CA SER A 114 -18.02 5.95 0.78
C SER A 114 -19.21 5.15 0.23
N PRO A 115 -20.46 5.52 0.56
CA PRO A 115 -21.66 4.78 0.14
C PRO A 115 -21.81 4.71 -1.39
N ASN A 116 -21.37 5.75 -2.10
CA ASN A 116 -21.43 5.81 -3.56
C ASN A 116 -20.13 5.37 -4.24
N ARG A 117 -19.11 4.91 -3.48
CA ARG A 117 -17.75 4.58 -3.97
C ARG A 117 -17.11 5.68 -4.82
N VAL A 118 -17.44 6.92 -4.52
CA VAL A 118 -16.82 8.11 -5.10
C VAL A 118 -16.28 8.94 -3.95
N ILE A 119 -15.02 9.34 -4.07
CA ILE A 119 -14.38 10.31 -3.20
C ILE A 119 -13.77 11.41 -4.08
N GLY A 120 -13.98 12.67 -3.69
CA GLY A 120 -13.22 13.77 -4.26
C GLY A 120 -11.85 13.89 -3.60
N LEU A 121 -10.95 14.66 -4.21
CA LEU A 121 -9.74 15.09 -3.53
C LEU A 121 -10.15 15.99 -2.35
N SER A 122 -9.91 15.51 -1.13
CA SER A 122 -10.11 16.26 0.11
C SER A 122 -9.05 17.35 0.24
N SER A 123 -9.40 18.49 0.84
CA SER A 123 -8.39 19.48 1.18
C SER A 123 -7.42 18.96 2.24
N ASP A 124 -6.19 19.47 2.26
CA ASP A 124 -5.17 19.06 3.23
C ASP A 124 -5.65 19.23 4.68
N LEU A 125 -6.38 20.33 4.95
CA LEU A 125 -6.95 20.56 6.28
C LEU A 125 -8.00 19.51 6.66
N GLN A 126 -8.83 19.06 5.71
CA GLN A 126 -9.78 17.97 5.95
C GLN A 126 -9.06 16.64 6.21
N GLN A 127 -7.94 16.38 5.54
CA GLN A 127 -7.12 15.19 5.79
C GLN A 127 -6.53 15.22 7.20
N VAL A 128 -6.02 16.37 7.65
CA VAL A 128 -5.52 16.56 9.02
C VAL A 128 -6.65 16.36 10.04
N GLY A 129 -7.84 16.92 9.80
CA GLY A 129 -9.00 16.69 10.65
C GLY A 129 -9.39 15.21 10.75
N SER A 130 -9.36 14.49 9.63
CA SER A 130 -9.63 13.04 9.59
C SER A 130 -8.57 12.23 10.32
N ALA A 131 -7.29 12.61 10.21
CA ALA A 131 -6.21 11.99 10.96
C ALA A 131 -6.36 12.23 12.46
N SER A 132 -6.77 13.43 12.88
CA SER A 132 -7.08 13.75 14.27
C SER A 132 -8.23 12.89 14.82
N ALA A 133 -9.31 12.74 14.06
CA ALA A 133 -10.42 11.86 14.43
C ALA A 133 -9.97 10.40 14.60
N ARG A 134 -9.12 9.89 13.68
CA ARG A 134 -8.54 8.55 13.80
C ARG A 134 -7.67 8.41 15.06
N ILE A 135 -6.86 9.41 15.38
CA ILE A 135 -6.05 9.41 16.61
C ILE A 135 -6.96 9.39 17.84
N GLN A 136 -8.02 10.20 17.85
CA GLN A 136 -9.01 10.23 18.93
C GLN A 136 -9.69 8.87 19.12
N ASP A 137 -10.10 8.19 18.04
CA ASP A 137 -10.70 6.85 18.11
C ASP A 137 -9.72 5.83 18.70
N THR A 138 -8.46 5.85 18.23
CA THR A 138 -7.42 4.95 18.78
C THR A 138 -7.12 5.22 20.24
N LEU A 139 -7.09 6.50 20.65
CA LEU A 139 -6.85 6.88 22.04
C LEU A 139 -8.01 6.45 22.93
N THR A 140 -9.25 6.59 22.45
CA THR A 140 -10.46 6.13 23.16
C THR A 140 -10.42 4.61 23.37
N MET A 141 -10.01 3.84 22.36
CA MET A 141 -9.82 2.40 22.48
C MET A 141 -8.76 2.02 23.52
N VAL A 142 -7.63 2.73 23.54
CA VAL A 142 -6.55 2.51 24.51
C VAL A 142 -6.97 2.87 25.94
N LEU A 143 -7.70 3.98 26.12
CA LEU A 143 -8.24 4.39 27.41
C LEU A 143 -9.23 3.36 27.95
N GLN A 144 -10.16 2.89 27.10
CA GLN A 144 -11.10 1.83 27.46
C GLN A 144 -10.37 0.55 27.91
N TYR A 145 -9.34 0.14 27.17
CA TYR A 145 -8.50 -1.01 27.55
C TYR A 145 -7.81 -0.81 28.91
N ALA A 146 -7.27 0.38 29.17
CA ALA A 146 -6.62 0.69 30.44
C ALA A 146 -7.62 0.63 31.62
N GLU A 147 -8.84 1.15 31.44
CA GLU A 147 -9.90 1.07 32.46
C GLU A 147 -10.38 -0.37 32.70
N ASP A 148 -10.50 -1.19 31.65
CA ASP A 148 -10.91 -2.58 31.77
C ASP A 148 -9.85 -3.47 32.46
N VAL A 149 -8.57 -3.16 32.26
CA VAL A 149 -7.47 -3.79 33.01
C VAL A 149 -7.45 -3.32 34.47
N LEU A 150 -7.64 -2.02 34.73
CA LEU A 150 -7.68 -1.45 36.08
C LEU A 150 -8.85 -2.01 36.91
N SER A 151 -10.01 -2.21 36.28
CA SER A 151 -11.20 -2.80 36.89
C SER A 151 -11.15 -4.33 37.00
N GLY A 152 -10.09 -4.97 36.51
CA GLY A 152 -9.88 -6.42 36.59
C GLY A 152 -10.77 -7.25 35.65
N LYS A 153 -11.45 -6.62 34.68
CA LYS A 153 -12.27 -7.32 33.67
C LYS A 153 -11.40 -8.05 32.64
N VAL A 154 -10.21 -7.52 32.36
CA VAL A 154 -9.26 -8.05 31.38
C VAL A 154 -7.93 -8.33 32.07
N ALA A 155 -7.32 -9.48 31.78
CA ALA A 155 -6.00 -9.82 32.28
C ALA A 155 -4.95 -8.83 31.74
N ALA A 156 -4.14 -8.27 32.64
CA ALA A 156 -3.09 -7.33 32.26
C ALA A 156 -2.05 -8.02 31.37
N ASP A 157 -1.82 -7.48 30.17
CA ASP A 157 -0.72 -7.88 29.31
C ASP A 157 0.46 -6.92 29.50
N ASN A 158 1.56 -7.44 30.06
CA ASN A 158 2.78 -6.66 30.29
C ASN A 158 3.41 -6.13 29.00
N THR A 159 3.19 -6.78 27.86
CA THR A 159 3.72 -6.31 26.57
C THR A 159 3.04 -5.03 26.13
N VAL A 160 1.71 -4.98 26.22
CA VAL A 160 0.90 -3.79 25.91
C VAL A 160 1.24 -2.66 26.89
N GLY A 161 1.35 -2.97 28.18
CA GLY A 161 1.74 -1.98 29.20
C GLY A 161 3.10 -1.33 28.90
N ARG A 162 4.07 -2.11 28.40
CA ARG A 162 5.39 -1.58 27.99
C ARG A 162 5.28 -0.67 26.77
N PHE A 163 4.52 -1.07 25.74
CA PHE A 163 4.30 -0.22 24.57
C PHE A 163 3.62 1.11 24.91
N LEU A 164 2.65 1.10 25.84
CA LEU A 164 1.99 2.32 26.30
C LEU A 164 2.96 3.22 27.08
N MET A 165 3.82 2.65 27.91
CA MET A 165 4.83 3.41 28.64
C MET A 165 5.87 4.03 27.69
N ASP A 166 6.33 3.26 26.70
CA ASP A 166 7.26 3.75 25.69
C ASP A 166 6.64 4.89 24.86
N LEU A 167 5.36 4.80 24.51
CA LEU A 167 4.63 5.87 23.81
C LEU A 167 4.61 7.18 24.62
N ILE A 168 4.31 7.11 25.91
CA ILE A 168 4.26 8.29 26.79
C ILE A 168 5.66 8.88 27.00
N ASN A 169 6.69 8.03 27.13
CA ASN A 169 8.06 8.46 27.35
C ASN A 169 8.70 9.10 26.11
N GLN A 170 8.18 8.84 24.90
CA GLN A 170 8.65 9.51 23.68
C GLN A 170 8.23 10.98 23.61
N VAL A 171 7.23 11.42 24.38
CA VAL A 171 6.80 12.81 24.41
C VAL A 171 7.77 13.64 25.26
N PRO A 172 8.52 14.58 24.69
CA PRO A 172 9.46 15.40 25.44
C PRO A 172 8.71 16.31 26.42
N LYS A 173 9.20 16.40 27.66
CA LYS A 173 8.67 17.31 28.66
C LYS A 173 9.31 18.68 28.46
N ILE A 174 8.59 19.60 27.83
CA ILE A 174 9.02 20.98 27.57
C ILE A 174 8.26 21.90 28.54
N SER A 175 8.89 22.99 28.99
CA SER A 175 8.18 23.99 29.78
C SER A 175 7.09 24.68 28.93
N PRO A 176 5.93 25.03 29.50
CA PRO A 176 4.88 25.70 28.73
C PRO A 176 5.35 27.03 28.12
N GLU A 177 6.22 27.77 28.81
CA GLU A 177 6.74 29.07 28.37
C GLU A 177 7.63 28.94 27.12
N ASP A 178 8.52 27.94 27.11
CA ASP A 178 9.38 27.65 25.96
C ASP A 178 8.56 27.16 24.76
N PHE A 179 7.54 26.34 25.01
CA PHE A 179 6.64 25.83 23.97
C PHE A 179 5.81 26.96 23.33
N GLU A 180 5.24 27.86 24.14
CA GLU A 180 4.46 28.99 23.64
C GLU A 180 5.33 29.93 22.80
N THR A 181 6.55 30.22 23.25
CA THR A 181 7.51 31.05 22.50
C THR A 181 7.86 30.41 21.15
N MET A 182 8.16 29.11 21.15
CA MET A 182 8.47 28.36 19.93
C MET A 182 7.28 28.32 18.95
N LEU A 183 6.08 28.05 19.47
CA LEU A 183 4.86 27.97 18.66
C LEU A 183 4.50 29.33 18.05
N ASN A 184 4.55 30.41 18.85
CA ASN A 184 4.26 31.76 18.38
C ASN A 184 5.27 32.22 17.32
N SER A 185 6.56 31.92 17.50
CA SER A 185 7.58 32.21 16.48
C SER A 185 7.27 31.50 15.17
N ASN A 186 6.94 30.21 15.22
CA ASN A 186 6.63 29.42 14.02
C ASN A 186 5.37 29.93 13.30
N ILE A 187 4.33 30.29 14.04
CA ILE A 187 3.10 30.88 13.49
C ILE A 187 3.40 32.21 12.80
N ASN A 188 4.19 33.08 13.44
CA ASN A 188 4.58 34.36 12.86
C ASN A 188 5.36 34.19 11.55
N ASP A 189 6.29 33.23 11.50
CA ASP A 189 7.06 32.93 10.28
C ASP A 189 6.16 32.43 9.14
N LEU A 190 5.24 31.50 9.43
CA LEU A 190 4.25 30.99 8.47
C LEU A 190 3.33 32.11 7.95
N LEU A 191 2.87 33.00 8.83
CA LEU A 191 2.07 34.17 8.46
C LEU A 191 2.86 35.13 7.57
N MET A 192 4.15 35.37 7.88
CA MET A 192 5.02 36.22 7.08
C MET A 192 5.20 35.67 5.66
N VAL A 193 5.47 34.36 5.52
CA VAL A 193 5.61 33.70 4.22
C VAL A 193 4.30 33.79 3.42
N THR A 194 3.16 33.53 4.07
CA THR A 194 1.84 33.64 3.43
C THR A 194 1.56 35.07 2.94
N TYR A 195 1.90 36.07 3.76
CA TYR A 195 1.75 37.48 3.41
C TYR A 195 2.63 37.87 2.22
N LEU A 196 3.91 37.47 2.22
CA LEU A 196 4.83 37.71 1.11
C LEU A 196 4.35 37.05 -0.19
N ALA A 197 3.85 35.80 -0.12
CA ALA A 197 3.28 35.12 -1.28
C ALA A 197 2.12 35.93 -1.89
N ASN A 198 1.17 36.40 -1.07
CA ASN A 198 0.05 37.22 -1.52
C ASN A 198 0.49 38.57 -2.12
N LEU A 199 1.53 39.18 -1.56
CA LEU A 199 2.12 40.41 -2.09
C LEU A 199 2.74 40.16 -3.47
N THR A 200 3.52 39.09 -3.63
CA THR A 200 4.09 38.73 -4.93
C THR A 200 3.02 38.43 -5.98
N GLN A 201 1.94 37.74 -5.60
CA GLN A 201 0.81 37.48 -6.51
C GLN A 201 0.11 38.77 -6.94
N SER A 202 -0.09 39.72 -6.01
CA SER A 202 -0.66 41.03 -6.30
C SER A 202 0.24 41.86 -7.21
N GLN A 203 1.56 41.81 -6.99
CA GLN A 203 2.54 42.47 -7.85
C GLN A 203 2.57 41.89 -9.27
N ILE A 204 2.44 40.57 -9.41
CA ILE A 204 2.31 39.90 -10.71
C ILE A 204 1.04 40.38 -11.42
N ALA A 205 -0.10 40.40 -10.73
CA ALA A 205 -1.38 40.85 -11.31
C ALA A 205 -1.34 42.32 -11.74
N LEU A 206 -0.70 43.20 -10.96
CA LEU A 206 -0.49 44.60 -11.33
C LEU A 206 0.39 44.73 -12.58
N ASN A 207 1.48 43.97 -12.64
CA ASN A 207 2.40 43.99 -13.78
C ASN A 207 1.70 43.51 -15.07
N GLU A 208 0.92 42.42 -15.00
CA GLU A 208 0.11 41.96 -16.13
C GLU A 208 -0.86 43.04 -16.63
N LYS A 209 -1.52 43.76 -15.71
CA LYS A 209 -2.42 44.86 -16.07
C LYS A 209 -1.68 46.02 -16.72
N LEU A 210 -0.48 46.35 -16.24
CA LEU A 210 0.36 47.41 -16.79
C LEU A 210 0.88 47.06 -18.19
N LEU A 211 1.24 45.80 -18.43
CA LEU A 211 1.66 45.30 -19.75
C LEU A 211 0.49 45.16 -20.74
N SER A 212 -0.74 45.03 -20.26
CA SER A 212 -1.95 44.95 -21.08
C SER A 212 -2.49 46.31 -21.55
N LEU A 213 -1.91 47.40 -21.04
CA LEU A 213 -2.18 48.79 -21.46
C LEU A 213 -1.21 49.21 -22.56
#